data_AF-A0A524PEE9-F1
#
_entry.id   AF-A0A524PEE9-F1
#
_cell.length_a   1.000
_cell.length_b   1.000
_cell.length_c   1.000
_cell.angle_alpha   90.00
_cell.angle_beta   90.00
_cell.angle_gamma   90.00
#
_symmetry.space_group_name_H-M   'P 1'
#
loop_
_entity.id
_entity.type
_entity.pdbx_description
1 polymer ?
#
loop_
_entity_poly.entity_id
_entity_poly.type
_entity_poly.pdbx_seq_one_letter_code
_entity_poly.pdbx_strand_id
1 'polypeptide(L)' 'PDVAHTFRKGHRIMVQVQNSWFPLVDRNPQKFVNIYECDESDFQKSTIRIFSDVNHPSALKVNILGK' A
#
# COMPACT_ATOMS: atom_id res chain seq x y z
N PRO A 1 -14.64 -4.11 4.72
CA PRO A 1 -15.79 -3.40 5.32
C PRO A 1 -15.28 -2.13 5.98
N ASP A 2 -15.86 -0.97 5.68
CA ASP A 2 -15.53 0.26 6.39
C ASP A 2 -16.15 0.20 7.78
N VAL A 3 -15.28 0.23 8.79
CA VAL A 3 -15.70 0.28 10.19
C VAL A 3 -15.38 1.67 10.69
N ALA A 4 -16.42 2.40 11.13
CA ALA A 4 -16.20 3.61 11.91
C ALA A 4 -15.47 3.23 13.20
N HIS A 5 -14.20 3.62 13.31
CA HIS A 5 -13.36 3.27 14.45
C HIS A 5 -13.07 4.49 15.33
N THR A 6 -13.18 4.33 16.64
CA THR A 6 -12.78 5.37 17.61
C THR A 6 -11.42 5.01 18.21
N PHE A 7 -10.38 5.72 17.79
CA PHE A 7 -9.08 5.65 18.44
C PHE A 7 -9.14 6.35 19.80
N ARG A 8 -8.97 5.60 20.89
CA ARG A 8 -9.12 6.11 22.26
C ARG A 8 -7.89 6.89 22.72
N LYS A 9 -8.02 7.61 23.83
CA LYS A 9 -6.90 8.31 24.47
C LYS A 9 -5.73 7.32 24.69
N GLY A 10 -4.55 7.68 24.20
CA GLY A 10 -3.35 6.85 24.26
C GLY A 10 -3.11 5.96 23.03
N HIS A 11 -4.10 5.78 22.15
CA HIS A 11 -3.92 5.05 20.88
C HIS A 11 -3.26 5.94 19.82
N ARG A 12 -2.70 5.31 18.79
CA ARG A 12 -2.13 5.97 17.60
C ARG A 12 -2.70 5.34 16.34
N ILE A 13 -2.80 6.15 15.28
CA ILE A 13 -3.05 5.65 13.92
C ILE A 13 -1.70 5.24 13.34
N MET A 14 -1.61 4.02 12.82
CA MET A 14 -0.44 3.51 12.13
C MET A 14 -0.81 3.18 10.68
N VAL A 15 0.07 3.55 9.76
CA VAL A 15 -0.06 3.23 8.34
C VAL A 15 1.14 2.37 7.93
N GLN A 16 0.87 1.23 7.33
CA GLN A 16 1.88 0.36 6.72
C GLN A 16 1.66 0.36 5.21
N VAL A 17 2.74 0.55 4.45
CA VAL A 17 2.71 0.53 2.98
C VAL A 17 3.64 -0.58 2.50
N GLN A 18 3.14 -1.44 1.62
CA GLN A 18 3.87 -2.57 1.06
C GLN A 18 3.53 -2.76 -0.42
N ASN A 19 4.46 -3.37 -1.18
CA ASN A 19 4.35 -3.59 -2.63
C ASN A 19 3.92 -5.02 -3.01
N SER A 20 3.32 -5.75 -2.07
CA SER A 20 2.82 -7.11 -2.32
C SER A 20 1.89 -7.55 -1.22
N TRP A 21 0.92 -8.42 -1.52
CA TRP A 21 0.10 -9.06 -0.50
C TRP A 21 -0.08 -10.55 -0.80
N PHE A 22 1.03 -11.24 -0.99
CA PHE A 22 1.03 -12.68 -1.26
C PHE A 22 0.70 -13.48 0.01
N PRO A 23 -0.10 -14.56 -0.06
CA PRO A 23 -0.69 -15.17 -1.27
C PRO A 23 -2.10 -14.66 -1.64
N LEU A 24 -2.64 -13.66 -0.92
CA LEU A 24 -3.98 -13.14 -1.20
C LEU A 24 -4.07 -12.47 -2.58
N VAL A 25 -3.02 -11.73 -2.96
CA VAL A 25 -2.81 -11.15 -4.29
C VAL A 25 -1.51 -11.71 -4.85
N ASP A 26 -1.49 -11.97 -6.15
CA ASP A 26 -0.30 -12.40 -6.87
C ASP A 26 0.85 -11.40 -6.76
N ARG A 27 2.08 -11.89 -6.90
CA ARG A 27 3.25 -11.01 -6.90
C ARG A 27 3.33 -10.32 -8.25
N ASN A 28 3.46 -9.00 -8.27
CA ASN A 28 3.76 -8.28 -9.50
C ASN A 28 5.23 -8.53 -9.91
N PRO A 29 5.53 -8.99 -11.14
CA PRO A 29 6.89 -9.24 -11.65
C PRO A 29 7.83 -8.03 -11.59
N GLN A 30 7.27 -6.83 -11.43
CA GLN A 30 7.97 -5.55 -11.54
C GLN A 30 8.58 -5.34 -12.92
N LYS A 31 7.97 -5.95 -13.94
CA LYS A 31 8.33 -5.86 -15.35
C LYS A 31 7.03 -5.64 -16.13
N PHE A 32 7.08 -4.82 -17.17
CA PHE A 32 5.91 -4.55 -18.00
C PHE A 32 5.66 -5.71 -18.98
N VAL A 33 4.87 -6.70 -18.53
CA VAL A 33 4.54 -7.93 -19.27
C VAL A 33 3.10 -8.34 -18.97
N ASN A 34 2.56 -9.30 -19.73
CA ASN A 34 1.32 -9.97 -19.37
C ASN A 34 1.58 -10.92 -18.18
N ILE A 35 1.07 -10.60 -16.99
CA ILE A 35 1.33 -11.35 -15.77
C ILE A 35 0.81 -12.81 -15.84
N TYR A 36 -0.22 -13.07 -16.64
CA TYR A 36 -0.78 -14.42 -16.80
C TYR A 36 0.06 -15.33 -17.70
N GLU A 37 1.02 -14.76 -18.43
CA GLU A 37 1.92 -15.47 -19.34
C GLU A 37 3.39 -15.35 -18.90
N CYS A 38 3.67 -14.68 -17.78
CA CYS A 38 5.03 -14.48 -17.29
C CYS A 38 5.60 -15.75 -16.67
N ASP A 39 6.92 -15.89 -16.71
CA ASP A 39 7.65 -16.97 -16.06
C ASP A 39 8.51 -16.46 -14.90
N GLU A 40 9.19 -17.38 -14.20
CA GLU A 40 10.03 -17.04 -13.04
C GLU A 40 11.14 -16.01 -13.38
N SER A 41 11.63 -16.00 -14.62
CA SER A 41 12.71 -15.11 -15.06
C SER A 41 12.25 -13.67 -15.28
N ASP A 42 10.95 -13.44 -15.43
CA ASP A 42 10.37 -12.09 -15.53
C ASP A 42 10.33 -11.35 -14.19
N PHE A 43 10.39 -12.08 -13.07
CA PHE A 43 10.37 -11.49 -11.74
C PHE A 43 11.71 -10.87 -11.40
N GLN A 44 11.71 -9.54 -11.23
CA GLN A 44 12.90 -8.79 -10.85
C GLN A 44 12.70 -8.03 -9.54
N LYS A 45 13.81 -7.85 -8.81
CA LYS A 45 13.81 -6.98 -7.62
C LYS A 45 13.57 -5.54 -8.07
N SER A 46 12.68 -4.86 -7.37
CA SER A 46 12.44 -3.43 -7.55
C SER A 46 12.67 -2.69 -6.25
N THR A 47 13.36 -1.55 -6.33
CA THR A 47 13.51 -0.63 -5.22
C THR A 47 12.38 0.38 -5.28
N ILE A 48 11.42 0.24 -4.37
CA ILE A 48 10.28 1.16 -4.25
C ILE A 48 10.62 2.23 -3.22
N ARG A 49 10.36 3.49 -3.58
CA ARG A 49 10.53 4.64 -2.69
C ARG A 49 9.22 5.39 -2.58
N ILE A 50 8.79 5.65 -1.36
CA ILE A 50 7.63 6.49 -1.07
C ILE A 50 8.13 7.92 -0.84
N PHE A 51 7.62 8.85 -1.65
CA PHE A 51 7.85 10.28 -1.45
C PHE A 51 6.68 10.87 -0.64
N SER A 52 7.02 11.57 0.44
CA SER A 52 6.07 12.29 1.30
C SER A 52 6.77 13.56 1.79
N ASP A 53 6.97 14.47 0.83
CA ASP A 53 7.59 15.78 1.05
C ASP A 53 6.65 16.90 0.55
N VAL A 54 7.07 18.16 0.66
CA VAL A 54 6.25 19.31 0.29
C VAL A 54 5.84 19.30 -1.19
N ASN A 55 6.71 18.80 -2.06
CA ASN A 55 6.45 18.71 -3.50
C ASN A 55 5.71 17.41 -3.88
N HIS A 56 5.77 16.39 -3.02
CA HIS A 56 5.10 15.09 -3.20
C HIS A 56 4.27 14.73 -1.95
N PRO A 57 3.14 15.42 -1.68
CA PRO A 57 2.43 15.32 -0.41
C PRO A 57 1.53 14.08 -0.31
N SER A 58 2.12 12.89 -0.40
CA SER A 58 1.41 11.61 -0.20
C SER A 58 0.78 11.58 1.20
N ALA A 59 -0.54 11.41 1.28
CA ALA A 59 -1.30 11.40 2.52
C ALA A 59 -2.55 10.50 2.42
N LEU A 60 -3.06 10.07 3.58
CA LEU A 60 -4.38 9.43 3.67
C LEU A 60 -5.45 10.48 3.99
N LYS A 61 -6.51 10.51 3.18
CA LYS A 61 -7.70 11.29 3.49
C LYS A 61 -8.69 10.42 4.27
N VAL A 62 -9.05 10.85 5.47
CA VAL A 62 -10.01 10.16 6.34
C VAL A 62 -11.19 11.06 6.63
N ASN A 63 -12.38 10.46 6.73
CA ASN A 63 -13.56 11.18 7.20
C ASN A 63 -13.59 11.13 8.72
N ILE A 64 -13.70 12.31 9.35
CA ILE A 64 -13.89 12.43 10.80
C ILE A 64 -15.39 12.63 11.04
N LEU A 65 -15.98 11.74 11.80
CA LEU A 65 -17.37 11.88 12.23
C LEU A 65 -17.41 12.82 13.43
N GLY A 66 -18.34 13.77 13.42
CA GLY A 66 -18.64 14.62 14.57
C GLY A 66 -19.06 13.79 15.78
N LYS A 67 -18.97 14.41 16.96
CA LYS A 67 -19.57 13.82 18.17
C LYS A 67 -21.09 13.88 18.12
#